data_AF-A0A2J8ABR5-F1
#
_entry.id   AF-A0A2J8ABR5-F1
#
_cell.length_a   1.000
_cell.length_b   1.000
_cell.length_c   1.000
_cell.angle_alpha   90.00
_cell.angle_beta   90.00
_cell.angle_gamma   90.00
#
_symmetry.space_group_name_H-M   'P 1'
#
loop_
_entity.id
_entity.type
_entity.pdbx_description
1 polymer ?
#
loop_
_entity_poly.entity_id
_entity_poly.type
_entity_poly.pdbx_seq_one_letter_code
_entity_poly.pdbx_strand_id
1 'polypeptide(L)'
;MLAWCQGRVSCIAAKSLWIAGFCGLTSSAALYCCAGAIVGALNPPEAAVAAFAVDYIRIRCLGIPLVLLGFVCTGVFRGFKDTRTPLVGAVLSAAVSLGLNYLLLYVMQLGVVGSAIAITAAQAVSCCLLLTALLSGGKVFPRHLTSPPPLSATLPTLKLGAVLGTRNVISFGMVLYASALSIRMGSAHQASFEVIRQVWILTIQFFECLNVAAQALLASYLGKEPVL
;
A
#
# COMPACT_ATOMS: atom_id res chain seq x y z
N MET A 1 -20.61 2.58 28.17
CA MET A 1 -20.55 3.19 26.80
C MET A 1 -19.18 3.06 26.14
N LEU A 2 -18.08 3.47 26.79
CA LEU A 2 -16.72 3.41 26.21
C LEU A 2 -16.28 2.00 25.76
N ALA A 3 -16.48 0.96 26.59
CA ALA A 3 -16.15 -0.42 26.23
C ALA A 3 -16.98 -0.96 25.03
N TRP A 4 -18.20 -0.47 24.85
CA TRP A 4 -19.11 -0.88 23.78
C TRP A 4 -18.73 -0.23 22.43
N CYS A 5 -18.35 1.05 22.45
CA CYS A 5 -17.76 1.73 21.29
C CYS A 5 -16.42 1.10 20.89
N GLN A 6 -15.56 0.80 21.87
CA GLN A 6 -14.25 0.17 21.62
C GLN A 6 -14.38 -1.22 21.00
N GLY A 7 -15.41 -1.99 21.40
CA GLY A 7 -15.77 -3.27 20.77
C GLY A 7 -16.17 -3.14 19.30
N ARG A 8 -17.00 -2.14 18.95
CA ARG A 8 -17.41 -1.89 17.54
C ARG A 8 -16.22 -1.46 16.68
N VAL A 9 -15.37 -0.57 17.18
CA VAL A 9 -14.16 -0.11 16.47
C VAL A 9 -13.19 -1.27 16.22
N SER A 10 -12.98 -2.14 17.21
CA SER A 10 -12.15 -3.34 17.07
C SER A 10 -12.72 -4.31 16.02
N CYS A 11 -14.04 -4.48 15.94
CA CYS A 11 -14.68 -5.33 14.93
C CYS A 11 -14.53 -4.78 13.50
N ILE A 12 -14.64 -3.46 13.33
CA ILE A 12 -14.42 -2.79 12.03
C ILE A 12 -12.96 -2.93 11.59
N ALA A 13 -12.00 -2.69 12.50
CA ALA A 13 -10.58 -2.85 12.20
C ALA A 13 -10.23 -4.30 11.80
N ALA A 14 -10.76 -5.29 12.53
CA ALA A 14 -10.57 -6.71 12.20
C ALA A 14 -11.17 -7.08 10.84
N LYS A 15 -12.36 -6.56 10.52
CA LYS A 15 -13.00 -6.72 9.20
C LYS A 15 -12.12 -6.17 8.08
N SER A 16 -11.61 -4.95 8.24
CA SER A 16 -10.74 -4.32 7.25
C SER A 16 -9.43 -5.08 7.06
N LEU A 17 -8.86 -5.66 8.14
CA LEU A 17 -7.66 -6.51 8.06
C LEU A 17 -7.93 -7.79 7.26
N TRP A 18 -9.07 -8.45 7.47
CA TRP A 18 -9.48 -9.62 6.70
C TRP A 18 -9.70 -9.30 5.21
N ILE A 19 -10.39 -8.20 4.91
CA ILE A 19 -10.60 -7.74 3.53
C ILE A 19 -9.25 -7.46 2.87
N ALA A 20 -8.35 -6.74 3.54
CA ALA A 20 -7.03 -6.45 3.02
C ALA A 20 -6.18 -7.70 2.80
N GLY A 21 -6.23 -8.67 3.71
CA GLY A 21 -5.57 -9.96 3.55
C GLY A 21 -6.09 -10.73 2.34
N PHE A 22 -7.42 -10.84 2.17
CA PHE A 22 -8.02 -11.53 1.04
C PHE A 22 -7.75 -10.81 -0.29
N CYS A 23 -7.97 -9.49 -0.36
CA CYS A 23 -7.67 -8.69 -1.56
C CYS A 23 -6.18 -8.72 -1.89
N GLY A 24 -5.30 -8.69 -0.89
CA GLY A 24 -3.86 -8.76 -1.07
C GLY A 24 -3.39 -10.11 -1.59
N LEU A 25 -3.91 -11.21 -1.04
CA LEU A 25 -3.59 -12.56 -1.50
C LEU A 25 -4.11 -12.81 -2.92
N THR A 26 -5.34 -12.43 -3.21
CA THR A 26 -5.93 -12.58 -4.55
C THR A 26 -5.18 -11.75 -5.59
N SER A 27 -4.82 -10.50 -5.25
CA SER A 27 -4.03 -9.63 -6.14
C SER A 27 -2.59 -10.12 -6.32
N SER A 28 -1.96 -10.63 -5.26
CA SER A 28 -0.64 -11.26 -5.32
C SER A 28 -0.63 -12.51 -6.19
N ALA A 29 -1.62 -13.39 -6.04
CA ALA A 29 -1.75 -14.61 -6.83
C ALA A 29 -2.00 -14.27 -8.31
N ALA A 30 -2.90 -13.33 -8.60
CA ALA A 30 -3.16 -12.87 -9.95
C ALA A 30 -1.89 -12.30 -10.60
N LEU A 31 -1.15 -11.44 -9.89
CA LEU A 31 0.07 -10.84 -10.43
C LEU A 31 1.20 -11.88 -10.61
N TYR A 32 1.31 -12.86 -9.71
CA TYR A 32 2.29 -13.94 -9.85
C TYR A 32 2.03 -14.80 -11.09
N CYS A 33 0.76 -15.16 -11.34
CA CYS A 33 0.36 -15.92 -12.54
C CYS A 33 0.51 -15.09 -13.82
N CYS A 34 0.17 -13.80 -13.78
CA CYS A 34 0.25 -12.91 -14.93
C CYS A 34 1.64 -12.30 -15.15
N ALA A 35 2.62 -12.53 -14.28
CA ALA A 35 3.95 -11.90 -14.36
C ALA A 35 4.62 -12.12 -15.74
N GLY A 36 4.60 -13.36 -16.24
CA GLY A 36 5.14 -13.69 -17.56
C GLY A 36 4.37 -13.03 -18.70
N ALA A 37 3.05 -12.96 -18.61
CA ALA A 37 2.20 -12.32 -19.62
C ALA A 37 2.39 -10.80 -19.65
N ILE A 38 2.55 -10.16 -18.49
CA ILE A 38 2.80 -8.71 -18.38
C ILE A 38 4.15 -8.36 -18.99
N VAL A 39 5.20 -9.12 -18.66
CA VAL A 39 6.54 -8.89 -19.23
C VAL A 39 6.54 -9.19 -20.73
N GLY A 40 5.85 -10.24 -21.17
CA GLY A 40 5.68 -10.55 -22.59
C GLY A 40 4.96 -9.45 -23.36
N ALA A 41 3.92 -8.84 -22.78
CA ALA A 41 3.19 -7.72 -23.38
C ALA A 41 4.05 -6.45 -23.52
N LEU A 42 5.06 -6.27 -22.67
CA LEU A 42 6.00 -5.14 -22.75
C LEU A 42 7.05 -5.30 -23.86
N ASN A 43 7.17 -6.47 -24.50
CA ASN A 43 8.15 -6.77 -25.56
C ASN A 43 9.57 -6.25 -25.25
N PRO A 44 10.23 -6.74 -24.19
CA PRO A 44 11.58 -6.34 -23.85
C PRO A 44 12.56 -6.71 -24.99
N PRO A 45 13.48 -5.81 -25.37
CA PRO A 45 14.42 -6.05 -26.47
C PRO A 45 15.47 -7.13 -26.17
N GLU A 46 15.67 -7.47 -24.89
CA GLU A 46 16.65 -8.47 -24.45
C GLU A 46 16.00 -9.54 -23.54
N ALA A 47 16.24 -10.81 -23.86
CA ALA A 47 15.65 -11.94 -23.13
C ALA A 47 16.13 -12.04 -21.68
N ALA A 48 17.38 -11.64 -21.40
CA ALA A 48 17.92 -11.60 -20.04
C ALA A 48 17.17 -10.59 -19.16
N VAL A 49 16.87 -9.40 -19.71
CA VAL A 49 16.09 -8.36 -19.01
C VAL A 49 14.67 -8.83 -18.73
N ALA A 50 14.06 -9.57 -19.67
CA ALA A 50 12.75 -10.18 -19.48
C ALA A 50 12.74 -11.15 -18.28
N ALA A 51 13.76 -12.00 -18.17
CA ALA A 51 13.88 -12.94 -17.05
C ALA A 51 14.01 -12.23 -15.70
N PHE A 52 14.88 -11.21 -15.61
CA PHE A 52 15.04 -10.41 -14.39
C PHE A 52 13.74 -9.70 -13.99
N ALA A 53 12.99 -9.17 -14.96
CA ALA A 53 11.71 -8.52 -14.70
C ALA A 53 10.66 -9.51 -14.15
N VAL A 54 10.59 -10.72 -14.68
CA VAL A 54 9.67 -11.76 -14.19
C VAL A 54 10.03 -12.15 -12.76
N ASP A 55 11.31 -12.40 -12.47
CA ASP A 55 11.76 -12.78 -11.12
C ASP A 55 11.53 -11.66 -10.11
N TYR A 56 11.77 -10.41 -10.50
CA TYR A 56 11.47 -9.24 -9.69
C TYR A 56 9.98 -9.17 -9.34
N ILE A 57 9.09 -9.29 -10.34
CA ILE A 57 7.64 -9.24 -10.14
C ILE A 57 7.21 -10.37 -9.20
N ARG A 58 7.67 -11.61 -9.44
CA ARG A 58 7.30 -12.77 -8.61
C ARG A 58 7.64 -12.58 -7.14
N ILE A 59 8.82 -12.05 -6.83
CA ILE A 59 9.23 -11.75 -5.45
C ILE A 59 8.43 -10.57 -4.90
N ARG A 60 8.17 -9.56 -5.73
CA ARG A 60 7.43 -8.37 -5.32
C ARG A 60 5.96 -8.67 -5.01
N CYS A 61 5.36 -9.65 -5.68
CA CYS A 61 3.99 -10.10 -5.41
C CYS A 61 3.80 -10.45 -3.93
N LEU A 62 4.78 -11.12 -3.31
CA LEU A 62 4.74 -11.50 -1.90
C LEU A 62 4.64 -10.29 -0.95
N GLY A 63 5.11 -9.11 -1.39
CA GLY A 63 5.01 -7.86 -0.63
C GLY A 63 3.62 -7.21 -0.68
N ILE A 64 2.80 -7.49 -1.69
CA ILE A 64 1.47 -6.90 -1.87
C ILE A 64 0.56 -7.10 -0.65
N PRO A 65 0.35 -8.33 -0.12
CA PRO A 65 -0.50 -8.52 1.04
C PRO A 65 0.02 -7.75 2.27
N LEU A 66 1.33 -7.69 2.46
CA LEU A 66 1.96 -6.98 3.58
C LEU A 66 1.71 -5.47 3.49
N VAL A 67 1.80 -4.90 2.28
CA VAL A 67 1.53 -3.48 2.04
C VAL A 67 0.07 -3.14 2.31
N LEU A 68 -0.86 -3.96 1.83
CA LEU A 68 -2.30 -3.74 2.04
C LEU A 68 -2.65 -3.81 3.53
N LEU A 69 -2.11 -4.79 4.25
CA LEU A 69 -2.25 -4.89 5.71
C LEU A 69 -1.65 -3.66 6.41
N GLY A 70 -0.47 -3.21 5.97
CA GLY A 70 0.18 -2.00 6.47
C GLY A 70 -0.66 -0.74 6.27
N PHE A 71 -1.32 -0.59 5.11
CA PHE A 71 -2.23 0.53 4.85
C PHE A 71 -3.44 0.51 5.78
N VAL A 72 -4.04 -0.66 6.03
CA VAL A 72 -5.14 -0.78 6.99
C VAL A 72 -4.67 -0.41 8.39
N CYS A 73 -3.55 -0.96 8.86
CA CYS A 73 -3.02 -0.64 10.19
C CYS A 73 -2.77 0.86 10.33
N THR A 74 -2.15 1.46 9.33
CA THR A 74 -1.88 2.91 9.29
C THR A 74 -3.18 3.72 9.32
N GLY A 75 -4.21 3.30 8.59
CA GLY A 75 -5.54 3.91 8.63
C GLY A 75 -6.19 3.82 10.02
N VAL A 76 -6.06 2.67 10.69
CA VAL A 76 -6.58 2.47 12.06
C VAL A 76 -5.86 3.39 13.06
N PHE A 77 -4.53 3.44 13.03
CA PHE A 77 -3.75 4.34 13.90
C PHE A 77 -4.09 5.82 13.66
N ARG A 78 -4.25 6.23 12.39
CA ARG A 78 -4.72 7.58 12.04
C ARG A 78 -6.10 7.87 12.62
N GLY A 79 -7.03 6.91 12.61
CA GLY A 79 -8.34 7.03 13.25
C GLY A 79 -8.28 7.23 14.77
N PHE A 80 -7.31 6.59 15.43
CA PHE A 80 -6.99 6.81 16.84
C PHE A 80 -6.15 8.07 17.11
N LYS A 81 -5.87 8.89 16.08
CA LYS A 81 -4.99 10.08 16.13
C LYS A 81 -3.55 9.78 16.57
N ASP A 82 -3.12 8.53 16.43
CA ASP A 82 -1.75 8.11 16.69
C ASP A 82 -0.96 8.12 15.38
N THR A 83 -0.24 9.21 15.14
CA THR A 83 0.61 9.36 13.94
C THR A 83 2.05 8.94 14.17
N ARG A 84 2.48 8.77 15.42
CA ARG A 84 3.86 8.41 15.77
C ARG A 84 4.15 6.95 15.45
N THR A 85 3.23 6.04 15.78
CA THR A 85 3.43 4.61 15.54
C THR A 85 3.62 4.28 14.04
N PRO A 86 2.77 4.80 13.12
CA PRO A 86 3.00 4.66 11.67
C PRO A 86 4.30 5.29 11.18
N LEU A 87 4.69 6.45 11.73
CA LEU A 87 5.92 7.14 11.34
C LEU A 87 7.17 6.32 11.70
N VAL A 88 7.21 5.78 12.92
CA VAL A 88 8.31 4.91 13.37
C VAL A 88 8.41 3.66 12.50
N GLY A 89 7.28 3.01 12.20
CA GLY A 89 7.24 1.86 11.29
C GLY A 89 7.79 2.18 9.90
N ALA A 90 7.41 3.34 9.34
CA ALA A 90 7.89 3.79 8.03
C ALA A 90 9.39 4.08 8.02
N VAL A 91 9.91 4.76 9.05
CA VAL A 91 11.36 5.07 9.17
C VAL A 91 12.17 3.79 9.33
N LEU A 92 11.74 2.86 10.19
CA LEU A 92 12.40 1.57 10.36
C LEU A 92 12.38 0.74 9.07
N SER A 93 11.25 0.70 8.38
CA SER A 93 11.13 0.08 7.06
C SER A 93 12.14 0.66 6.06
N ALA A 94 12.23 1.99 5.98
CA ALA A 94 13.16 2.66 5.09
C ALA A 94 14.62 2.33 5.44
N ALA A 95 14.98 2.33 6.72
CA ALA A 95 16.32 1.99 7.19
C ALA A 95 16.68 0.52 6.89
N VAL A 96 15.76 -0.42 7.16
CA VAL A 96 15.92 -1.84 6.84
C VAL A 96 16.08 -2.04 5.34
N SER A 97 15.25 -1.38 4.54
CA SER A 97 15.33 -1.45 3.07
C SER A 97 16.69 -0.94 2.58
N LEU A 98 17.18 0.19 3.07
CA LEU A 98 18.49 0.74 2.73
C LEU A 98 19.63 -0.24 3.10
N GLY A 99 19.61 -0.76 4.33
CA GLY A 99 20.62 -1.69 4.81
C GLY A 99 20.63 -3.01 4.03
N LEU A 100 19.46 -3.62 3.79
CA LEU A 100 19.35 -4.85 3.00
C LEU A 100 19.70 -4.60 1.53
N ASN A 101 19.31 -3.47 0.93
CA ASN A 101 19.72 -3.16 -0.43
C ASN A 101 21.24 -3.08 -0.52
N TYR A 102 21.90 -2.38 0.41
CA TYR A 102 23.36 -2.31 0.43
C TYR A 102 23.99 -3.71 0.54
N LEU A 103 23.49 -4.55 1.45
CA LEU A 103 23.99 -5.90 1.66
C LEU A 103 23.76 -6.81 0.43
N LEU A 104 22.55 -6.85 -0.12
CA LEU A 104 22.19 -7.78 -1.19
C LEU A 104 22.73 -7.35 -2.56
N LEU A 105 22.84 -6.04 -2.82
CA LEU A 105 23.43 -5.53 -4.07
C LEU A 105 24.96 -5.60 -4.05
N TYR A 106 25.61 -5.09 -3.00
CA TYR A 106 27.07 -4.94 -3.02
C TYR A 106 27.83 -6.16 -2.50
N VAL A 107 27.32 -6.85 -1.47
CA VAL A 107 28.03 -7.99 -0.85
C VAL A 107 27.68 -9.30 -1.55
N MET A 108 26.38 -9.55 -1.74
CA MET A 108 25.91 -10.83 -2.29
C MET A 108 25.68 -10.79 -3.81
N GLN A 109 25.79 -9.63 -4.45
CA GLN A 109 25.62 -9.42 -5.90
C GLN A 109 24.36 -10.05 -6.51
N LEU A 110 23.25 -10.13 -5.75
CA LEU A 110 21.96 -10.64 -6.26
C LEU A 110 21.25 -9.67 -7.22
N GLY A 111 21.83 -8.49 -7.48
CA GLY A 111 21.31 -7.51 -8.42
C GLY A 111 19.85 -7.14 -8.13
N VAL A 112 19.03 -7.19 -9.18
CA VAL A 112 17.60 -6.80 -9.17
C VAL A 112 16.77 -7.67 -8.22
N VAL A 113 17.06 -8.97 -8.15
CA VAL A 113 16.39 -9.93 -7.26
C VAL A 113 16.64 -9.55 -5.81
N GLY A 114 17.88 -9.17 -5.48
CA GLY A 114 18.26 -8.72 -4.14
C GLY A 114 17.49 -7.48 -3.70
N SER A 115 17.27 -6.52 -4.61
CA SER A 115 16.49 -5.32 -4.31
C SER A 115 15.02 -5.63 -4.04
N ALA A 116 14.41 -6.55 -4.78
CA ALA A 116 13.04 -6.99 -4.54
C ALA A 116 12.87 -7.60 -3.14
N ILE A 117 13.79 -8.48 -2.75
CA ILE A 117 13.80 -9.11 -1.42
C ILE A 117 13.96 -8.07 -0.32
N ALA A 118 14.90 -7.13 -0.50
CA ALA A 118 15.15 -6.06 0.47
C ALA A 118 13.89 -5.24 0.77
N ILE A 119 13.19 -4.80 -0.26
CA ILE A 119 11.98 -3.98 -0.08
C ILE A 119 10.83 -4.83 0.48
N THR A 120 10.66 -6.06 0.03
CA THR A 120 9.61 -6.95 0.55
C THR A 120 9.85 -7.30 2.03
N ALA A 121 11.10 -7.53 2.43
CA ALA A 121 11.47 -7.75 3.83
C ALA A 121 11.25 -6.50 4.69
N ALA A 122 11.62 -5.32 4.21
CA ALA A 122 11.34 -4.05 4.89
C ALA A 122 9.84 -3.83 5.13
N GLN A 123 9.02 -4.15 4.12
CA GLN A 123 7.56 -4.08 4.24
C GLN A 123 7.01 -5.11 5.23
N ALA A 124 7.58 -6.31 5.27
CA ALA A 124 7.24 -7.30 6.29
C ALA A 124 7.53 -6.77 7.70
N VAL A 125 8.71 -6.20 7.92
CA VAL A 125 9.09 -5.58 9.20
C VAL A 125 8.10 -4.48 9.59
N SER A 126 7.81 -3.56 8.68
CA SER A 126 6.82 -2.49 8.93
C SER A 126 5.45 -3.05 9.28
N CYS A 127 4.97 -4.05 8.54
CA CYS A 127 3.67 -4.66 8.76
C CYS A 127 3.61 -5.35 10.12
N CYS A 128 4.62 -6.15 10.45
CA CYS A 128 4.73 -6.84 11.74
C CYS A 128 4.77 -5.85 12.91
N LEU A 129 5.54 -4.77 12.81
CA LEU A 129 5.61 -3.73 13.84
C LEU A 129 4.25 -3.05 14.06
N LEU A 130 3.54 -2.70 12.98
CA LEU A 130 2.23 -2.08 13.11
C LEU A 130 1.17 -3.05 13.65
N LEU A 131 1.20 -4.31 13.22
CA LEU A 131 0.28 -5.33 13.70
C LEU A 131 0.51 -5.64 15.18
N THR A 132 1.78 -5.78 15.59
CA THR A 132 2.15 -6.00 17.00
C THR A 132 1.79 -4.80 17.86
N ALA A 133 2.05 -3.57 17.42
CA ALA A 133 1.64 -2.36 18.13
C ALA A 133 0.11 -2.23 18.27
N LEU A 134 -0.65 -2.75 17.30
CA LEU A 134 -2.10 -2.77 17.33
C LEU A 134 -2.64 -3.76 18.39
N LEU A 135 -1.97 -4.91 18.53
CA LEU A 135 -2.31 -5.97 19.49
C LEU A 135 -1.84 -5.63 20.92
N SER A 136 -0.59 -5.16 21.08
CA SER A 136 0.00 -4.83 22.38
C SER A 136 -0.59 -3.55 22.97
N GLY A 137 -1.02 -2.60 22.14
CA GLY A 137 -1.68 -1.38 22.56
C GLY A 137 -3.13 -1.55 23.03
N GLY A 138 -3.68 -2.77 23.03
CA GLY A 138 -5.07 -3.04 23.44
C GLY A 138 -6.14 -2.37 22.56
N LYS A 139 -5.76 -1.87 21.38
CA LYS A 139 -6.63 -1.14 20.43
C LYS A 139 -7.48 -2.11 19.60
N VAL A 140 -7.04 -3.36 19.44
CA VAL A 140 -7.82 -4.46 18.82
C VAL A 140 -7.70 -5.72 19.68
N PHE A 141 -8.84 -6.32 20.03
CA PHE A 141 -8.84 -7.57 20.77
C PHE A 141 -8.50 -8.74 19.84
N PRO A 142 -7.53 -9.63 20.21
CA PRO A 142 -7.16 -10.81 19.41
C PRO A 142 -8.35 -11.70 19.04
N ARG A 143 -9.37 -11.76 19.92
CA ARG A 143 -10.60 -12.54 19.73
C ARG A 143 -11.44 -12.14 18.51
N HIS A 144 -11.36 -10.88 18.08
CA HIS A 144 -12.09 -10.41 16.89
C HIS A 144 -11.30 -10.61 15.60
N LEU A 145 -9.98 -10.86 15.69
CA LEU A 145 -9.13 -11.16 14.55
C LEU A 145 -9.33 -12.60 14.05
N THR A 146 -9.70 -13.51 14.96
CA THR A 146 -9.91 -14.93 14.70
C THR A 146 -11.27 -15.28 14.10
N SER A 147 -12.24 -14.36 14.09
CA SER A 147 -13.57 -14.60 13.52
C SER A 147 -13.67 -14.02 12.12
N PRO A 148 -13.79 -14.84 11.06
CA PRO A 148 -13.99 -14.33 9.71
C PRO A 148 -15.31 -13.55 9.65
N PRO A 149 -15.31 -12.31 9.14
CA PRO A 149 -16.52 -11.52 9.08
C PRO A 149 -17.49 -12.05 8.02
N PRO A 150 -18.82 -11.96 8.26
CA PRO A 150 -19.80 -12.36 7.27
C PRO A 150 -19.74 -11.45 6.03
N LEU A 151 -19.84 -12.05 4.83
CA LEU A 151 -19.76 -11.38 3.53
C LEU A 151 -20.78 -10.22 3.36
N SER A 152 -21.93 -10.30 4.02
CA SER A 152 -22.95 -9.24 4.01
C SER A 152 -22.49 -7.97 4.72
N ALA A 153 -21.62 -8.08 5.73
CA ALA A 153 -21.08 -6.95 6.48
C ALA A 153 -19.84 -6.32 5.83
N THR A 154 -19.20 -7.02 4.88
CA THR A 154 -18.02 -6.52 4.14
C THR A 154 -18.41 -5.77 2.86
N LEU A 155 -19.60 -6.03 2.31
CA LEU A 155 -20.09 -5.44 1.06
C LEU A 155 -20.13 -3.90 1.06
N PRO A 156 -20.62 -3.21 2.11
CA PRO A 156 -20.68 -1.74 2.13
C PRO A 156 -19.28 -1.11 2.09
N THR A 157 -18.35 -1.64 2.89
CA THR A 157 -16.95 -1.20 2.93
C THR A 157 -16.25 -1.41 1.59
N LEU A 158 -16.53 -2.55 0.94
CA LEU A 158 -15.98 -2.86 -0.38
C LEU A 158 -16.54 -1.95 -1.46
N LYS A 159 -17.84 -1.62 -1.44
CA LYS A 159 -18.45 -0.66 -2.37
C LYS A 159 -17.82 0.73 -2.24
N LEU A 160 -17.62 1.20 -1.01
CA LEU A 160 -16.94 2.48 -0.76
C LEU A 160 -15.49 2.45 -1.30
N GLY A 161 -14.77 1.36 -1.02
CA GLY A 161 -13.44 1.12 -1.56
C GLY A 161 -13.41 1.07 -3.08
N ALA A 162 -14.41 0.47 -3.72
CA ALA A 162 -14.52 0.38 -5.17
C ALA A 162 -14.70 1.76 -5.80
N VAL A 163 -15.53 2.64 -5.22
CA VAL A 163 -15.70 4.02 -5.71
C VAL A 163 -14.38 4.79 -5.64
N LEU A 164 -13.67 4.71 -4.52
CA LEU A 164 -12.34 5.32 -4.36
C LEU A 164 -11.31 4.72 -5.31
N GLY A 165 -11.37 3.40 -5.52
CA GLY A 165 -10.54 2.68 -6.49
C GLY A 165 -10.77 3.19 -7.92
N THR A 166 -12.03 3.30 -8.35
CA THR A 166 -12.40 3.82 -9.67
C THR A 166 -11.87 5.23 -9.87
N ARG A 167 -12.00 6.11 -8.87
CA ARG A 167 -11.39 7.45 -8.91
C ARG A 167 -9.89 7.37 -9.20
N ASN A 168 -9.16 6.55 -8.45
CA ASN A 168 -7.71 6.43 -8.61
C ASN A 168 -7.33 5.84 -9.98
N VAL A 169 -8.08 4.85 -10.47
CA VAL A 169 -7.85 4.28 -11.81
C VAL A 169 -8.02 5.34 -12.90
N ILE A 170 -9.05 6.17 -12.81
CA ILE A 170 -9.27 7.27 -13.76
C ILE A 170 -8.11 8.27 -13.70
N SER A 171 -7.71 8.69 -12.49
CA SER A 171 -6.61 9.65 -12.30
C SER A 171 -5.27 9.12 -12.82
N PHE A 172 -4.90 7.89 -12.46
CA PHE A 172 -3.66 7.28 -12.97
C PHE A 172 -3.73 6.98 -14.47
N GLY A 173 -4.91 6.58 -14.98
CA GLY A 173 -5.14 6.34 -16.40
C GLY A 173 -4.91 7.60 -17.25
N MET A 174 -5.35 8.76 -16.76
CA MET A 174 -5.10 10.05 -17.42
C MET A 174 -3.60 10.36 -17.52
N VAL A 175 -2.84 10.12 -16.44
CA VAL A 175 -1.38 10.34 -16.42
C VAL A 175 -0.66 9.38 -17.36
N LEU A 176 -1.04 8.09 -17.35
CA LEU A 176 -0.49 7.09 -18.27
C LEU A 176 -0.78 7.46 -19.72
N TYR A 177 -1.99 7.92 -20.02
CA TYR A 177 -2.36 8.38 -21.35
C TYR A 177 -1.55 9.60 -21.80
N ALA A 178 -1.39 10.60 -20.92
CA ALA A 178 -0.54 11.77 -21.20
C ALA A 178 0.92 11.39 -21.44
N SER A 179 1.46 10.46 -20.65
CA SER A 179 2.81 9.92 -20.85
C SER A 179 2.92 9.17 -22.19
N ALA A 180 1.91 8.38 -22.56
CA ALA A 180 1.92 7.65 -23.84
C ALA A 180 1.90 8.58 -25.06
N LEU A 181 1.19 9.71 -24.97
CA LEU A 181 1.23 10.75 -26.01
C LEU A 181 2.59 11.44 -26.11
N SER A 182 3.23 11.70 -24.96
CA SER A 182 4.53 12.37 -24.90
C SER A 182 5.65 11.55 -25.58
N ILE A 183 5.60 10.22 -25.46
CA ILE A 183 6.53 9.31 -26.16
C ILE A 183 6.47 9.49 -27.68
N ARG A 184 5.27 9.71 -28.24
CA ARG A 184 5.08 9.87 -29.70
C ARG A 184 5.69 11.17 -30.24
N MET A 185 5.96 12.15 -29.38
CA MET A 185 6.58 13.44 -29.74
C MET A 185 8.12 13.41 -29.71
N GLY A 186 8.72 12.27 -29.36
CA GLY A 186 10.17 12.07 -29.36
C GLY A 186 10.81 12.08 -27.96
N SER A 187 12.04 11.58 -27.89
CA SER A 187 12.75 11.32 -26.63
C SER A 187 13.03 12.59 -25.80
N ALA A 188 13.33 13.73 -26.45
CA ALA A 188 13.59 14.99 -25.76
C ALA A 188 12.35 15.55 -25.04
N HIS A 189 11.17 15.40 -25.65
CA HIS A 189 9.89 15.78 -25.03
C HIS A 189 9.56 14.86 -23.86
N GLN A 190 9.77 13.55 -24.02
CA GLN A 190 9.54 12.58 -22.95
C GLN A 190 10.44 12.84 -21.73
N ALA A 191 11.72 13.15 -21.93
CA ALA A 191 12.63 13.47 -20.84
C ALA A 191 12.19 14.74 -20.08
N SER A 192 11.75 15.77 -20.80
CA SER A 192 11.23 17.00 -20.20
C SER A 192 9.93 16.76 -19.42
N PHE A 193 9.01 15.97 -19.99
CA PHE A 193 7.76 15.58 -19.34
C PHE A 193 8.02 14.85 -18.02
N GLU A 194 9.03 13.97 -17.98
CA GLU A 194 9.38 13.21 -16.78
C GLU A 194 9.87 14.11 -15.63
N VAL A 195 10.71 15.11 -15.95
CA VAL A 195 11.15 16.11 -14.95
C VAL A 195 9.95 16.88 -14.39
N ILE A 196 9.05 17.35 -15.27
CA ILE A 196 7.83 18.08 -14.87
C ILE A 196 6.93 17.17 -14.01
N ARG A 197 6.75 15.92 -14.41
CA ARG A 197 5.94 14.93 -13.68
C ARG A 197 6.48 14.70 -12.27
N GLN A 198 7.80 14.67 -12.09
CA GLN A 198 8.42 14.50 -10.78
C GLN A 198 8.17 15.71 -9.87
N VAL A 199 8.29 16.93 -10.40
CA VAL A 199 7.96 18.17 -9.67
C VAL A 199 6.48 18.21 -9.29
N TRP A 200 5.61 17.78 -10.20
CA TRP A 200 4.18 17.69 -9.96
C TRP A 200 3.81 16.69 -8.85
N ILE A 201 4.40 15.47 -8.87
CA ILE A 201 4.18 14.46 -7.83
C ILE A 201 4.65 14.94 -6.47
N LEU A 202 5.80 15.62 -6.41
CA LEU A 202 6.29 16.21 -5.16
C LEU A 202 5.27 17.20 -4.59
N THR A 203 4.70 18.05 -5.43
CA THR A 203 3.69 19.03 -5.03
C THR A 203 2.40 18.37 -4.52
N ILE A 204 1.92 17.32 -5.21
CA ILE A 204 0.76 16.54 -4.76
C ILE A 204 1.01 15.91 -3.38
N GLN A 205 2.22 15.39 -3.14
CA GLN A 205 2.52 14.71 -1.88
C GLN A 205 2.39 15.64 -0.67
N PHE A 206 2.76 16.93 -0.81
CA PHE A 206 2.53 17.95 0.22
C PHE A 206 1.03 18.14 0.49
N PHE A 207 0.21 18.24 -0.56
CA PHE A 207 -1.23 18.41 -0.42
C PHE A 207 -1.90 17.19 0.20
N GLU A 208 -1.47 15.98 -0.15
CA GLU A 208 -2.01 14.74 0.41
C GLU A 208 -1.75 14.62 1.92
N CYS A 209 -0.62 15.14 2.43
CA CYS A 209 -0.37 15.21 3.87
C CYS A 209 -1.41 16.08 4.59
N LEU A 210 -1.74 17.25 4.03
CA LEU A 210 -2.78 18.14 4.56
C LEU A 210 -4.16 17.51 4.45
N ASN A 211 -4.47 16.87 3.31
CA ASN A 211 -5.73 16.16 3.08
C ASN A 211 -5.98 15.09 4.13
N VAL A 212 -4.98 14.23 4.41
CA VAL A 212 -5.10 13.17 5.42
C VAL A 212 -5.28 13.75 6.83
N ALA A 213 -4.59 14.85 7.16
CA ALA A 213 -4.75 15.53 8.44
C ALA A 213 -6.16 16.13 8.59
N ALA A 214 -6.66 16.81 7.55
CA ALA A 214 -8.00 17.38 7.52
C ALA A 214 -9.09 16.30 7.65
N GLN A 215 -8.95 15.18 6.93
CA GLN A 215 -9.87 14.03 7.04
C GLN A 215 -9.94 13.48 8.46
N ALA A 216 -8.79 13.29 9.12
CA ALA A 216 -8.74 12.81 10.51
C ALA A 216 -9.36 13.81 11.50
N LEU A 217 -9.15 15.11 11.26
CA LEU A 217 -9.72 16.18 12.08
C LEU A 217 -11.25 16.25 11.91
N LEU A 218 -11.74 16.37 10.67
CA LEU A 218 -13.16 16.47 10.33
C LEU A 218 -13.95 15.25 10.82
N ALA A 219 -13.43 14.04 10.61
CA ALA A 219 -14.05 12.82 11.11
C ALA A 219 -14.24 12.84 12.64
N SER A 220 -13.32 13.49 13.37
CA SER A 220 -13.40 13.59 14.82
C SER A 220 -14.38 14.67 15.32
N TYR A 221 -14.67 15.70 14.51
CA TYR A 221 -15.70 16.68 14.83
C TYR A 221 -17.10 16.14 14.50
N LEU A 222 -17.28 15.54 13.32
CA LEU A 222 -18.51 14.86 12.92
C LEU A 222 -18.91 13.75 13.90
N GLY A 223 -17.93 13.00 14.42
CA GLY A 223 -18.19 11.95 15.41
C GLY A 223 -18.58 12.45 16.81
N LYS A 224 -18.46 13.76 17.09
CA LYS A 224 -18.88 14.37 18.36
C LYS A 224 -20.29 14.96 18.31
N GLU A 225 -20.81 15.24 17.12
CA GLU A 225 -22.19 15.67 16.97
C GLU A 225 -23.11 14.47 17.22
N PRO A 226 -24.08 14.57 18.16
CA PRO A 226 -25.09 13.53 18.28
C PRO A 226 -25.86 13.49 16.97
N VAL A 227 -25.88 12.33 16.33
CA VAL A 227 -26.72 12.08 15.15
C VAL A 227 -28.17 12.31 15.60
N LEU A 228 -28.73 13.47 15.20
CA LEU A 228 -30.14 13.82 15.37
C LEU A 228 -31.02 12.91 14.51
#